data_AF-A0A2J0LCS6-F1
#
_entry.id   AF-A0A2J0LCS6-F1
#
_cell.length_a   1.000
_cell.length_b   1.000
_cell.length_c   1.000
_cell.angle_alpha   90.00
_cell.angle_beta   90.00
_cell.angle_gamma   90.00
#
_symmetry.space_group_name_H-M   'P 1'
#
loop_
_entity.id
_entity.type
_entity.pdbx_description
1 polymer ?
#
loop_
_entity_poly.entity_id
_entity_poly.type
_entity_poly.pdbx_seq_one_letter_code
_entity_poly.pdbx_strand_id
1 'polypeptide(L)'
;NKALKRHSIHHELFHMMAMQTPGYQTEEKSWSDWNPAGFAYGEQTKSWRELNPVNTGAPNQLGFVTDYAMTSVEEDKAEVFACLMQDKHRMLITRWAEKDAVIRKKIQAIKDFVAACCPQMGEGYWNR
;
A
#
# COMPACT_ATOMS: atom_id res chain seq x y z
N ASN A 1 10.89 14.14 -12.61
CA ASN A 1 11.18 13.90 -11.18
C ASN A 1 11.73 12.48 -11.00
N LYS A 2 12.93 12.29 -10.41
CA LYS A 2 13.59 10.96 -10.27
C LYS A 2 12.89 10.04 -9.26
N ALA A 3 12.29 10.58 -8.20
CA ALA A 3 11.64 9.79 -7.16
C ALA A 3 10.34 9.14 -7.66
N LEU A 4 9.56 9.88 -8.46
CA LEU A 4 8.37 9.33 -9.13
C LEU A 4 8.73 8.18 -10.07
N LYS A 5 9.79 8.32 -10.88
CA LYS A 5 10.26 7.23 -11.76
C LYS A 5 10.65 5.97 -11.00
N ARG A 6 11.36 6.11 -9.87
CA ARG A 6 11.69 4.96 -9.01
C ARG A 6 10.44 4.33 -8.39
N HIS A 7 9.47 5.16 -7.98
CA HIS A 7 8.20 4.68 -7.45
C HIS A 7 7.51 3.78 -8.49
N SER A 8 7.33 4.26 -9.72
CA SER A 8 6.73 3.48 -10.81
C SER A 8 7.49 2.19 -11.09
N ILE A 9 8.83 2.20 -11.07
CA ILE A 9 9.61 0.96 -11.27
C ILE A 9 9.33 -0.07 -10.17
N HIS A 10 9.29 0.36 -8.90
CA HIS A 10 8.97 -0.56 -7.80
C HIS A 10 7.51 -1.04 -7.86
N HIS A 11 6.59 -0.17 -8.25
CA HIS A 11 5.19 -0.50 -8.47
C HIS A 11 5.05 -1.62 -9.52
N GLU A 12 5.62 -1.45 -10.71
CA GLU A 12 5.57 -2.48 -11.76
C GLU A 12 6.30 -3.78 -11.36
N LEU A 13 7.41 -3.66 -10.63
CA LEU A 13 8.12 -4.83 -10.11
C LEU A 13 7.24 -5.66 -9.16
N PHE A 14 6.42 -4.99 -8.35
CA PHE A 14 5.46 -5.69 -7.50
C PHE A 14 4.45 -6.48 -8.32
N HIS A 15 3.86 -5.88 -9.37
CA HIS A 15 2.94 -6.61 -10.24
C HIS A 15 3.60 -7.86 -10.84
N MET A 16 4.85 -7.75 -11.30
CA MET A 16 5.59 -8.90 -11.81
C MET A 16 5.78 -9.98 -10.74
N MET A 17 6.16 -9.61 -9.51
CA MET A 17 6.31 -10.56 -8.39
C MET A 17 4.98 -11.25 -8.03
N ALA A 18 3.91 -10.45 -7.93
CA ALA A 18 2.57 -10.93 -7.60
C ALA A 18 2.04 -11.91 -8.66
N MET A 19 2.22 -11.61 -9.95
CA MET A 19 1.81 -12.49 -11.05
C MET A 19 2.57 -13.83 -11.06
N GLN A 20 3.82 -13.85 -10.58
CA GLN A 20 4.63 -15.07 -10.51
C GLN A 20 4.42 -15.86 -9.21
N THR A 21 3.59 -15.36 -8.27
CA THR A 21 3.35 -16.02 -6.98
C THR A 21 1.99 -16.71 -6.98
N PRO A 22 1.94 -18.06 -7.09
CA PRO A 22 0.67 -18.79 -7.16
C PRO A 22 -0.20 -18.53 -5.92
N GLY A 23 -1.48 -18.26 -6.13
CA GLY A 23 -2.45 -18.06 -5.05
C GLY A 23 -2.49 -16.65 -4.44
N TYR A 24 -1.51 -15.78 -4.70
CA TYR A 24 -1.50 -14.43 -4.13
C TYR A 24 -2.65 -13.54 -4.64
N GLN A 25 -3.15 -13.82 -5.85
CA GLN A 25 -4.37 -13.22 -6.41
C GLN A 25 -5.62 -13.59 -5.59
N THR A 26 -5.67 -14.77 -4.97
CA THR A 26 -6.86 -15.25 -4.25
C THR A 26 -7.06 -14.61 -2.86
N GLU A 27 -6.10 -13.79 -2.40
CA GLU A 27 -6.20 -13.00 -1.16
C GLU A 27 -6.95 -11.66 -1.33
N GLU A 28 -7.54 -11.38 -2.50
CA GLU A 28 -8.29 -10.14 -2.76
C GLU A 28 -9.43 -9.88 -1.77
N LYS A 29 -10.09 -10.95 -1.30
CA LYS A 29 -11.22 -10.85 -0.37
C LYS A 29 -10.77 -10.34 1.01
N SER A 30 -9.70 -10.89 1.56
CA SER A 30 -9.18 -10.47 2.88
C SER A 30 -8.60 -9.05 2.86
N TRP A 31 -8.03 -8.62 1.73
CA TRP A 31 -7.47 -7.28 1.57
C TRP A 31 -8.56 -6.20 1.54
N SER A 32 -9.60 -6.41 0.74
CA SER A 32 -10.71 -5.47 0.60
C SER A 32 -11.53 -5.34 1.89
N ASP A 33 -11.62 -6.41 2.67
CA ASP A 33 -12.31 -6.44 3.98
C ASP A 33 -11.69 -5.49 5.03
N TRP A 34 -10.45 -5.02 4.82
CA TRP A 34 -9.84 -4.04 5.70
C TRP A 34 -10.21 -2.60 5.39
N ASN A 35 -10.78 -2.34 4.21
CA ASN A 35 -11.12 -0.98 3.80
C ASN A 35 -12.29 -0.43 4.64
N PRO A 36 -12.40 0.90 4.78
CA PRO A 36 -13.50 1.49 5.51
C PRO A 36 -14.86 1.09 4.95
N ALA A 37 -15.86 0.94 5.82
CA ALA A 37 -17.21 0.58 5.42
C ALA A 37 -17.76 1.57 4.36
N GLY A 38 -18.38 1.01 3.32
CA GLY A 38 -18.92 1.78 2.19
C GLY A 38 -17.88 2.23 1.16
N PHE A 39 -16.60 1.89 1.33
CA PHE A 39 -15.61 2.08 0.27
C PHE A 39 -15.76 1.03 -0.84
N ALA A 40 -15.64 1.46 -2.09
CA ALA A 40 -15.51 0.60 -3.26
C ALA A 40 -14.36 1.11 -4.15
N TYR A 41 -13.53 0.19 -4.64
CA TYR A 41 -12.44 0.53 -5.56
C TYR A 41 -12.96 1.08 -6.88
N GLY A 42 -12.23 2.03 -7.47
CA GLY A 42 -12.60 2.66 -8.74
C GLY A 42 -13.79 3.63 -8.64
N GLU A 43 -14.45 3.67 -7.49
CA GLU A 43 -15.54 4.61 -7.20
C GLU A 43 -15.07 5.72 -6.28
N GLN A 44 -15.35 6.96 -6.67
CA GLN A 44 -15.08 8.10 -5.81
C GLN A 44 -16.13 8.15 -4.68
N THR A 45 -15.76 7.63 -3.51
CA THR A 45 -16.65 7.57 -2.33
C THR A 45 -16.60 8.82 -1.45
N LYS A 46 -15.61 9.70 -1.65
CA LYS A 46 -15.46 10.99 -0.95
C LYS A 46 -15.04 12.11 -1.89
N SER A 47 -15.43 13.35 -1.56
CA SER A 47 -14.96 14.53 -2.29
C SER A 47 -13.45 14.70 -2.15
N TRP A 48 -12.77 15.05 -3.24
CA TRP A 48 -11.32 15.38 -3.23
C TRP A 48 -10.96 16.56 -2.31
N ARG A 49 -11.96 17.35 -1.89
CA ARG A 49 -11.79 18.47 -0.95
C ARG A 49 -11.81 18.04 0.51
N GLU A 50 -12.31 16.84 0.81
CA GLU A 50 -12.28 16.31 2.16
C GLU A 50 -10.84 15.93 2.50
N LEU A 51 -10.42 16.26 3.73
CA LEU A 51 -9.12 15.85 4.24
C LEU A 51 -9.23 14.48 4.87
N ASN A 52 -8.12 13.74 4.85
CA ASN A 52 -8.00 12.54 5.66
C ASN A 52 -8.22 12.90 7.15
N PRO A 53 -9.10 12.17 7.88
CA PRO A 53 -9.51 12.56 9.22
C PRO A 53 -8.42 12.41 10.29
N VAL A 54 -7.33 11.68 10.02
CA VAL A 54 -6.25 11.42 10.98
C VAL A 54 -4.85 11.81 10.49
N ASN A 55 -4.67 11.92 9.16
CA ASN A 55 -3.39 12.21 8.50
C ASN A 55 -3.59 13.21 7.35
N THR A 56 -3.59 14.52 7.59
CA THR A 56 -3.93 15.55 6.58
C THR A 56 -3.10 15.56 5.28
N GLY A 57 -1.95 14.88 5.24
CA GLY A 57 -1.13 14.69 4.03
C GLY A 57 -1.33 13.35 3.31
N ALA A 58 -2.18 12.47 3.83
CA ALA A 58 -2.55 11.19 3.23
C ALA A 58 -3.78 11.37 2.32
N PRO A 59 -4.09 10.38 1.46
CA PRO A 59 -5.35 10.33 0.72
C PRO A 59 -6.55 10.57 1.62
N ASN A 60 -7.61 11.20 1.08
CA ASN A 60 -8.81 11.57 1.85
C ASN A 60 -9.56 10.37 2.48
N GLN A 61 -9.21 9.15 2.08
CA GLN A 61 -9.72 7.89 2.60
C GLN A 61 -8.71 7.21 3.52
N LEU A 62 -9.20 6.66 4.64
CA LEU A 62 -8.38 5.81 5.52
C LEU A 62 -7.97 4.53 4.82
N GLY A 63 -6.78 4.03 5.14
CA GLY A 63 -6.28 2.76 4.63
C GLY A 63 -5.53 2.84 3.31
N PHE A 64 -5.33 4.01 2.72
CA PHE A 64 -4.66 4.17 1.43
C PHE A 64 -3.41 5.03 1.54
N VAL A 65 -2.38 4.67 0.77
CA VAL A 65 -1.07 5.36 0.77
C VAL A 65 -0.94 6.39 -0.35
N THR A 66 -1.74 6.27 -1.41
CA THR A 66 -1.85 7.23 -2.50
C THR A 66 -3.29 7.28 -3.00
N ASP A 67 -3.65 8.31 -3.78
CA ASP A 67 -4.98 8.36 -4.38
C ASP A 67 -5.15 7.28 -5.47
N TYR A 68 -4.04 6.92 -6.13
CA TYR A 68 -4.03 5.88 -7.16
C TYR A 68 -4.30 4.48 -6.56
N ALA A 69 -3.87 4.23 -5.32
CA ALA A 69 -4.19 3.02 -4.57
C ALA A 69 -5.71 2.77 -4.40
N MET A 70 -6.57 3.77 -4.60
CA MET A 70 -8.02 3.60 -4.50
C MET A 70 -8.67 3.05 -5.79
N THR A 71 -7.88 2.81 -6.85
CA THR A 71 -8.40 2.41 -8.17
C THR A 71 -8.70 0.91 -8.26
N SER A 72 -7.86 0.05 -7.69
CA SER A 72 -8.09 -1.39 -7.58
C SER A 72 -7.29 -2.03 -6.44
N VAL A 73 -7.57 -3.30 -6.13
CA VAL A 73 -6.84 -4.05 -5.10
C VAL A 73 -5.38 -4.25 -5.49
N GLU A 74 -5.11 -4.52 -6.76
CA GLU A 74 -3.78 -4.73 -7.31
C GLU A 74 -2.92 -3.47 -7.18
N GLU A 75 -3.51 -2.32 -7.53
CA GLU A 75 -2.87 -1.01 -7.46
C GLU A 75 -2.59 -0.61 -6.01
N ASP A 76 -3.52 -0.88 -5.08
CA ASP A 76 -3.31 -0.63 -3.66
C ASP A 76 -2.10 -1.40 -3.10
N LYS A 77 -2.04 -2.71 -3.39
CA LYS A 77 -0.91 -3.55 -2.98
C LYS A 77 0.41 -3.05 -3.57
N ALA A 78 0.41 -2.69 -4.87
CA ALA A 78 1.59 -2.19 -5.57
C ALA A 78 2.08 -0.84 -5.03
N GLU A 79 1.17 0.08 -4.73
CA GLU A 79 1.48 1.39 -4.17
C GLU A 79 2.05 1.28 -2.75
N VAL A 80 1.52 0.37 -1.92
CA VAL A 80 2.09 0.09 -0.59
C VAL A 80 3.54 -0.42 -0.73
N PHE A 81 3.79 -1.37 -1.63
CA PHE A 81 5.14 -1.87 -1.90
C PHE A 81 6.07 -0.76 -2.39
N ALA A 82 5.64 0.02 -3.39
CA ALA A 82 6.46 1.08 -3.98
C ALA A 82 6.81 2.19 -2.96
N CYS A 83 5.90 2.48 -2.03
CA CYS A 83 6.18 3.34 -0.88
C CYS A 83 7.22 2.72 0.07
N LEU A 84 7.10 1.43 0.40
CA LEU A 84 8.06 0.75 1.29
C LEU A 84 9.49 0.75 0.73
N MET A 85 9.65 0.64 -0.58
CA MET A 85 10.96 0.58 -1.25
C MET A 85 11.74 1.90 -1.27
N GLN A 86 11.11 3.04 -0.92
CA GLN A 86 11.77 4.33 -0.87
C GLN A 86 11.73 4.93 0.54
N ASP A 87 12.89 5.22 1.13
CA ASP A 87 13.00 5.64 2.54
C ASP A 87 12.05 6.78 2.92
N LYS A 88 11.99 7.84 2.13
CA LYS A 88 11.10 8.98 2.40
C LYS A 88 9.61 8.60 2.37
N HIS A 89 9.20 7.73 1.43
CA HIS A 89 7.82 7.27 1.35
C HIS A 89 7.52 6.28 2.48
N ARG A 90 8.43 5.34 2.75
CA ARG A 90 8.34 4.38 3.86
C ARG A 90 8.17 5.08 5.20
N MET A 91 8.98 6.10 5.50
CA MET A 91 8.85 6.91 6.70
C MET A 91 7.47 7.59 6.79
N LEU A 92 6.98 8.13 5.66
CA LEU A 92 5.70 8.82 5.60
C LEU A 92 4.53 7.87 5.89
N ILE A 93 4.45 6.74 5.19
CA ILE A 93 3.34 5.79 5.37
C ILE A 93 3.41 5.07 6.73
N THR A 94 4.62 4.91 7.29
CA THR A 94 4.82 4.35 8.64
C THR A 94 4.27 5.31 9.70
N ARG A 95 4.52 6.62 9.55
CA ARG A 95 3.92 7.64 10.41
C ARG A 95 2.39 7.66 10.29
N TRP A 96 1.86 7.51 9.08
CA TRP A 96 0.40 7.43 8.91
C TRP A 96 -0.19 6.20 9.60
N ALA A 97 0.52 5.06 9.53
CA ALA A 97 0.14 3.80 10.18
C ALA A 97 0.10 3.86 11.72
N GLU A 98 0.71 4.87 12.34
CA GLU A 98 0.58 5.12 13.79
C GLU A 98 -0.88 5.43 14.16
N LYS A 99 -1.59 6.16 13.28
CA LYS A 99 -2.97 6.60 13.48
C LYS A 99 -4.00 5.87 12.61
N ASP A 100 -3.53 5.16 11.59
CA ASP A 100 -4.36 4.40 10.65
C ASP A 100 -4.02 2.91 10.73
N ALA A 101 -4.85 2.15 11.43
CA ALA A 101 -4.67 0.72 11.62
C ALA A 101 -4.81 -0.08 10.32
N VAL A 102 -5.52 0.44 9.31
CA VAL A 102 -5.69 -0.23 8.02
C VAL A 102 -4.40 -0.14 7.21
N ILE A 103 -3.77 1.04 7.16
CA ILE A 103 -2.45 1.20 6.55
C ILE A 103 -1.43 0.28 7.24
N ARG A 104 -1.48 0.17 8.57
CA ARG A 104 -0.59 -0.73 9.33
C ARG A 104 -0.75 -2.20 8.89
N LYS A 105 -1.98 -2.68 8.76
CA LYS A 105 -2.27 -4.06 8.32
C LYS A 105 -1.75 -4.30 6.90
N LYS A 106 -2.01 -3.38 5.98
CA LYS A 106 -1.56 -3.47 4.59
C LYS A 106 -0.04 -3.48 4.47
N ILE A 107 0.65 -2.60 5.22
CA ILE A 107 2.12 -2.61 5.31
C ILE A 107 2.63 -3.98 5.76
N GLN A 108 2.05 -4.55 6.82
CA GLN A 108 2.50 -5.85 7.32
C GLN A 108 2.28 -6.96 6.29
N ALA A 109 1.11 -7.02 5.66
CA ALA A 109 0.80 -8.01 4.64
C ALA A 109 1.78 -7.95 3.45
N ILE A 110 2.17 -6.75 3.00
CA ILE A 110 3.18 -6.60 1.94
C ILE A 110 4.57 -7.02 2.42
N LYS A 111 4.96 -6.70 3.66
CA LYS A 111 6.24 -7.18 4.22
C LYS A 111 6.29 -8.70 4.29
N ASP A 112 5.21 -9.33 4.74
CA ASP A 112 5.09 -10.79 4.84
C ASP A 112 5.18 -11.45 3.45
N PHE A 113 4.46 -10.89 2.46
CA PHE A 113 4.56 -11.31 1.06
C PHE A 113 6.00 -11.21 0.53
N VAL A 114 6.65 -10.06 0.71
CA VAL A 114 8.02 -9.84 0.23
C VAL A 114 9.01 -10.77 0.93
N ALA A 115 8.84 -11.03 2.23
CA ALA A 115 9.68 -11.97 2.97
C ALA A 115 9.49 -13.42 2.49
N ALA A 116 8.28 -13.80 2.08
CA ALA A 116 8.01 -15.11 1.48
C ALA A 116 8.69 -15.26 0.10
N CYS A 117 8.67 -14.20 -0.72
CA CYS A 117 9.35 -14.20 -2.02
C CYS A 117 10.88 -14.08 -1.91
N CYS A 118 11.37 -13.31 -0.93
CA CYS A 118 12.77 -12.97 -0.73
C CYS A 118 13.08 -12.95 0.78
N PRO A 119 13.48 -14.08 1.38
CA PRO A 119 13.70 -14.19 2.82
C PRO A 119 14.73 -13.19 3.40
N GLN A 120 15.63 -12.68 2.57
CA GLN A 120 16.60 -11.63 2.95
C GLN A 120 15.93 -10.28 3.28
N MET A 121 14.68 -10.08 2.84
CA MET A 121 13.86 -8.90 3.10
C MET A 121 12.88 -9.10 4.28
N GLY A 122 13.21 -9.97 5.23
CA GLY A 122 12.46 -10.14 6.49
C GLY A 122 12.55 -8.93 7.43
N GLU A 123 12.13 -9.08 8.69
CA GLU A 123 11.97 -7.96 9.65
C GLU A 123 13.20 -7.04 9.78
N GLY A 124 14.41 -7.60 9.79
CA GLY A 124 15.66 -6.84 9.90
C GLY A 124 16.02 -5.97 8.67
N TYR A 125 15.34 -6.16 7.54
CA TYR A 125 15.52 -5.31 6.36
C TYR A 125 14.85 -3.94 6.55
N TRP A 126 13.65 -3.93 7.15
CA TRP A 126 12.79 -2.74 7.21
C TRP A 126 13.12 -1.78 8.36
N ASN A 127 13.92 -2.21 9.33
CA ASN A 127 14.33 -1.44 10.51
C ASN A 127 15.58 -0.56 10.26
N ARG A 128 15.86 -0.22 8.99
CA ARG A 128 17.02 0.56 8.55
C ARG A 128 16.62 1.94 8.04
#